data_AF-A0A8I2YE34-F1
#
_entry.id   AF-A0A8I2YE34-F1
#
_cell.length_a   1.000
_cell.length_b   1.000
_cell.length_c   1.000
_cell.angle_alpha   90.00
_cell.angle_beta   90.00
_cell.angle_gamma   90.00
#
_symmetry.space_group_name_H-M   'P 1'
#
loop_
_entity.id
_entity.type
_entity.pdbx_description
1 polymer ?
#
loop_
_entity_poly.entity_id
_entity_poly.type
_entity_poly.pdbx_seq_one_letter_code
_entity_poly.pdbx_strand_id
1 'polypeptide(L)'
;MTHTQLLLNSSFHEHRRVNSWNAFLKAKLNEVNSGRDKGDHFKLPSFIARYKEELLAEYWKLTPAEKQTLKAKVQAAHDSKPPPARANPKTVNQAVTAAFSKMDKEWQALCARTVMEGLFLAV
;
A
#
# COMPACT_ATOMS: atom_id res chain seq x y z
N MET A 1 -2.69 10.42 36.51
CA MET A 1 -1.62 10.45 35.50
C MET A 1 -2.22 10.02 34.18
N THR A 2 -2.54 11.00 33.34
CA THR A 2 -3.25 10.84 32.07
C THR A 2 -2.29 10.36 30.98
N HIS A 3 -2.46 9.10 30.57
CA HIS A 3 -1.70 8.53 29.46
C HIS A 3 -2.35 9.00 28.15
N THR A 4 -1.98 10.21 27.71
CA THR A 4 -2.42 10.79 26.44
C THR A 4 -1.84 9.94 25.30
N GLN A 5 -2.62 8.97 24.82
CA GLN A 5 -2.30 8.26 23.60
C GLN A 5 -2.40 9.26 22.45
N LEU A 6 -1.23 9.70 21.97
CA LEU A 6 -1.10 10.50 20.77
C LEU A 6 -1.89 9.82 19.65
N LEU A 7 -2.85 10.56 19.11
CA LEU A 7 -3.70 10.16 18.00
C LEU A 7 -2.87 9.42 16.95
N LEU A 8 -3.35 8.25 16.56
CA LEU A 8 -2.97 7.61 15.31
C LEU A 8 -3.25 8.61 14.18
N ASN A 9 -2.22 9.35 13.79
CA ASN A 9 -2.15 10.05 12.53
C ASN A 9 -2.45 9.03 11.42
N SER A 10 -3.66 9.15 10.87
CA SER A 10 -4.18 8.39 9.73
C SER A 10 -3.49 8.75 8.41
N SER A 11 -2.19 9.09 8.44
CA SER A 11 -1.43 9.59 7.28
C SER A 11 -0.12 8.84 7.00
N PHE A 12 0.18 7.75 7.71
CA PHE A 12 1.53 7.15 7.66
C PHE A 12 1.81 6.09 6.62
N HIS A 13 0.91 5.88 5.66
CA HIS A 13 1.27 5.18 4.43
C HIS A 13 0.82 6.01 3.23
N GLU A 14 1.35 7.22 3.09
CA GLU A 14 1.57 7.75 1.74
C GLU A 14 2.29 6.63 0.97
N HIS A 15 1.54 5.89 0.16
CA HIS A 15 2.07 4.79 -0.62
C HIS A 15 3.24 5.37 -1.40
N ARG A 16 4.46 4.87 -1.13
CA ARG A 16 5.71 5.35 -1.71
C ARG A 16 5.44 5.63 -3.18
N ARG A 17 5.40 6.93 -3.55
CA ARG A 17 5.00 7.35 -4.89
C ARG A 17 5.79 6.53 -5.90
N VAL A 18 5.07 5.90 -6.82
CA VAL A 18 5.64 5.09 -7.88
C VAL A 18 6.66 5.93 -8.64
N ASN A 19 7.94 5.62 -8.43
CA ASN A 19 9.03 6.34 -9.03
C ASN A 19 9.33 5.74 -10.41
N SER A 20 9.16 6.54 -11.48
CA SER A 20 9.48 6.16 -12.86
C SER A 20 10.95 5.74 -13.01
N TRP A 21 11.85 6.28 -12.20
CA TRP A 21 13.25 5.87 -12.16
C TRP A 21 13.42 4.42 -11.71
N ASN A 22 12.71 4.02 -10.65
CA ASN A 22 12.78 2.63 -10.16
C ASN A 22 12.18 1.65 -11.18
N ALA A 23 11.12 2.07 -11.88
CA ALA A 23 10.52 1.30 -12.97
C ALA A 23 11.51 1.10 -14.12
N PHE A 24 12.16 2.19 -14.54
CA PHE A 24 13.20 2.19 -15.58
C PHE A 24 14.37 1.27 -15.20
N LEU A 25 14.92 1.41 -13.99
CA LEU A 25 16.03 0.60 -13.51
C LEU A 25 15.67 -0.89 -13.49
N LYS A 26 14.47 -1.25 -13.04
CA LYS A 26 14.02 -2.64 -13.04
C LYS A 26 13.86 -3.18 -14.46
N ALA A 27 13.33 -2.39 -15.39
CA ALA A 27 13.18 -2.80 -16.79
C ALA A 27 14.55 -3.10 -17.42
N LYS A 28 15.51 -2.17 -17.27
CA LYS A 28 16.88 -2.32 -17.78
C LYS A 28 17.63 -3.46 -17.10
N LEU A 29 17.47 -3.62 -15.79
CA LEU A 29 18.07 -4.74 -15.07
C LEU A 29 17.53 -6.09 -15.57
N ASN A 30 16.21 -6.19 -15.75
CA ASN A 30 15.58 -7.39 -16.28
C ASN A 30 16.03 -7.67 -17.71
N GLU A 31 16.15 -6.65 -18.56
CA GLU A 31 16.66 -6.78 -19.93
C GLU A 31 18.09 -7.35 -19.94
N VAL A 32 18.99 -6.79 -19.13
CA VAL A 32 20.38 -7.27 -19.05
C VAL A 32 20.50 -8.67 -18.42
N ASN A 33 19.58 -9.01 -17.52
CA ASN A 33 19.49 -10.35 -16.92
C ASN A 33 18.71 -11.34 -17.80
N SER A 34 18.03 -10.88 -18.85
CA SER A 34 17.30 -11.75 -19.78
C SER A 34 18.31 -12.56 -20.58
N GLY A 35 18.36 -13.86 -20.33
CA GLY A 35 19.34 -14.77 -20.93
C GLY A 35 20.55 -15.09 -20.05
N ARG A 36 20.60 -14.57 -18.82
CA ARG A 36 21.58 -15.00 -17.81
C ARG A 36 20.98 -16.05 -16.89
N ASP A 37 21.81 -16.96 -16.42
CA ASP A 37 21.43 -17.89 -15.36
C ASP A 37 21.27 -17.16 -14.02
N LYS A 38 20.41 -17.70 -13.14
CA LYS A 38 20.07 -17.06 -11.85
C LYS A 38 21.29 -16.74 -10.97
N GLY A 39 22.39 -17.50 -11.10
CA GLY A 39 23.63 -17.25 -10.37
C GLY A 39 24.41 -16.03 -10.88
N ASP A 40 24.27 -15.71 -12.16
CA ASP A 40 25.04 -14.67 -12.86
C ASP A 40 24.22 -13.38 -13.08
N HIS A 41 23.01 -13.33 -12.53
CA HIS A 41 22.17 -12.14 -12.55
C HIS A 41 22.89 -11.00 -11.85
N PHE A 42 22.93 -9.85 -12.51
CA PHE A 42 23.38 -8.66 -11.83
C PHE A 42 22.44 -8.34 -10.68
N LYS A 43 23.03 -8.12 -9.50
CA LYS A 43 22.33 -7.51 -8.38
C LYS A 43 22.16 -6.02 -8.67
N LEU A 44 21.02 -5.45 -8.30
CA LEU A 44 20.70 -4.05 -8.55
C LEU A 44 21.80 -3.06 -8.10
N PRO A 45 22.43 -3.21 -6.91
CA PRO A 45 23.52 -2.31 -6.50
C PRO A 45 24.73 -2.37 -7.43
N SER A 46 25.15 -3.59 -7.80
CA SER A 46 26.28 -3.82 -8.69
C SER A 46 26.01 -3.33 -10.11
N PHE A 47 24.77 -3.49 -10.58
CA PHE A 47 24.31 -2.96 -11.86
C PHE A 47 24.37 -1.43 -11.89
N ILE A 48 23.80 -0.78 -10.88
CA ILE A 48 23.82 0.69 -10.79
C ILE A 48 25.25 1.20 -10.68
N ALA A 49 26.09 0.59 -9.86
CA ALA A 49 27.48 1.01 -9.71
C ALA A 49 28.25 0.94 -11.04
N ARG A 50 27.99 -0.08 -11.86
CA ARG A 50 28.67 -0.30 -13.13
C ARG A 50 28.16 0.57 -14.28
N TYR A 51 26.85 0.82 -14.35
CA TYR A 51 26.20 1.48 -15.48
C TYR A 51 25.58 2.84 -15.12
N LYS A 52 25.98 3.44 -13.98
CA LYS A 52 25.34 4.65 -13.43
C LYS A 52 25.17 5.77 -14.45
N GLU A 53 26.25 6.10 -15.15
CA GLU A 53 26.29 7.25 -16.06
C GLU A 53 25.41 7.01 -17.29
N GLU A 54 25.48 5.81 -17.87
CA GLU A 54 24.64 5.39 -19.00
C GLU A 54 23.16 5.40 -18.62
N LEU A 55 22.82 4.84 -17.45
CA LEU A 55 21.44 4.80 -16.96
C LEU A 55 20.85 6.20 -16.76
N LEU A 56 21.66 7.14 -16.25
CA LEU A 56 21.25 8.52 -16.12
C LEU A 56 21.04 9.16 -17.49
N ALA A 57 22.00 9.03 -18.40
CA ALA A 57 21.93 9.61 -19.74
C ALA A 57 20.71 9.08 -20.52
N GLU A 58 20.45 7.78 -20.48
CA GLU A 58 19.27 7.18 -21.08
C GLU A 58 17.98 7.72 -20.46
N TYR A 59 17.90 7.81 -19.13
CA TYR A 59 16.71 8.30 -18.47
C TYR A 59 16.40 9.77 -18.71
N TRP A 60 17.43 10.60 -18.91
CA TRP A 60 17.25 11.97 -19.33
C TRP A 60 16.68 12.10 -20.74
N LYS A 61 16.98 11.15 -21.63
CA LYS A 61 16.40 11.08 -22.99
C LYS A 61 14.94 10.64 -23.01
N LEU A 62 14.44 9.97 -21.97
CA LEU A 62 13.04 9.56 -21.91
C LEU A 62 12.09 10.77 -21.92
N THR A 63 11.10 10.69 -22.80
CA THR A 63 10.00 11.64 -22.89
C THR A 63 9.10 11.56 -21.65
N PRO A 64 8.34 12.64 -21.35
CA PRO A 64 7.37 12.63 -20.27
C PRO A 64 6.32 11.52 -20.42
N ALA A 65 5.89 11.24 -21.65
CA ALA A 65 4.91 10.19 -21.96
C ALA A 65 5.43 8.80 -21.61
N GLU A 66 6.68 8.48 -21.97
CA GLU A 66 7.30 7.19 -21.62
C GLU A 66 7.47 7.04 -20.11
N LYS A 67 7.85 8.12 -19.41
CA LYS A 67 7.93 8.14 -17.93
C LYS A 67 6.56 7.89 -17.30
N GLN A 68 5.48 8.42 -17.88
CA GLN A 68 4.13 8.19 -17.41
C GLN A 68 3.68 6.74 -17.64
N THR A 69 4.00 6.15 -18.79
CA THR A 69 3.76 4.74 -19.08
C THR A 69 4.48 3.83 -18.08
N LEU A 70 5.74 4.14 -17.75
CA LEU A 70 6.49 3.40 -16.73
C LEU A 70 5.82 3.48 -15.34
N LYS A 71 5.29 4.65 -14.97
CA LYS A 71 4.51 4.80 -13.72
C LYS A 71 3.23 3.99 -13.74
N ALA A 72 2.47 4.05 -14.83
CA ALA A 72 1.22 3.31 -14.98
C ALA A 72 1.44 1.80 -14.87
N LYS A 73 2.48 1.26 -15.49
CA LYS A 73 2.85 -0.16 -15.38
C LYS A 73 3.15 -0.57 -13.95
N VAL A 74 3.88 0.26 -13.19
CA VAL A 74 4.19 -0.06 -11.80
C VAL A 74 2.97 0.09 -10.90
N GLN A 75 2.10 1.08 -11.15
CA GLN A 75 0.83 1.21 -10.42
C GLN A 75 -0.05 -0.03 -10.63
N ALA A 76 -0.23 -0.47 -11.89
CA ALA A 76 -0.97 -1.69 -12.19
C ALA A 76 -0.37 -2.94 -11.52
N ALA A 77 0.96 -3.04 -11.45
CA ALA A 77 1.64 -4.13 -10.73
C ALA A 77 1.44 -4.06 -9.19
N HIS A 78 1.26 -2.86 -8.64
CA HIS A 78 0.90 -2.67 -7.24
C HIS A 78 -0.54 -3.07 -6.97
N ASP A 79 -1.47 -2.64 -7.83
CA ASP A 79 -2.91 -2.88 -7.66
C ASP A 79 -3.26 -4.37 -7.84
N SER A 80 -2.52 -5.08 -8.70
CA SER A 80 -2.68 -6.53 -8.93
C SER A 80 -2.00 -7.40 -7.87
N LYS A 81 -1.22 -6.82 -6.95
CA LYS A 81 -0.53 -7.60 -5.93
C LYS A 81 -1.55 -8.09 -4.89
N PRO A 82 -1.74 -9.41 -4.72
CA PRO A 82 -2.71 -9.91 -3.76
C PRO A 82 -2.34 -9.44 -2.35
N PRO A 83 -3.34 -9.14 -1.50
CA PRO A 83 -3.10 -8.82 -0.10
C PRO A 83 -2.28 -9.96 0.53
N PRO A 84 -1.26 -9.64 1.36
CA PRO A 84 -0.52 -10.67 2.05
C PRO A 84 -1.49 -11.56 2.84
N ALA A 85 -1.46 -12.88 2.60
CA ALA A 85 -2.41 -13.87 3.10
C ALA A 85 -2.48 -13.97 4.65
N ARG A 86 -1.63 -13.24 5.37
CA ARG A 86 -1.69 -13.14 6.83
C ARG A 86 -2.59 -11.98 7.19
N ALA A 87 -3.82 -12.30 7.56
CA ALA A 87 -4.69 -11.35 8.24
C ALA A 87 -3.93 -10.83 9.47
N ASN A 88 -3.50 -9.57 9.42
CA ASN A 88 -2.87 -8.94 10.57
C ASN A 88 -3.91 -8.94 11.70
N PRO A 89 -3.63 -9.54 12.86
CA PRO A 89 -4.60 -9.62 13.96
C PRO A 89 -5.13 -8.25 14.37
N LYS A 90 -4.35 -7.17 14.16
CA LYS A 90 -4.82 -5.79 14.36
C LYS A 90 -5.91 -5.39 13.37
N THR A 91 -5.76 -5.76 12.09
CA THR A 91 -6.74 -5.46 11.05
C THR A 91 -8.03 -6.25 11.26
N VAL A 92 -7.91 -7.52 11.69
CA VAL A 92 -9.07 -8.33 12.09
C VAL A 92 -9.78 -7.69 13.29
N ASN A 93 -9.03 -7.30 14.33
CA ASN A 93 -9.60 -6.67 15.51
C ASN A 93 -10.29 -5.33 15.18
N GLN A 94 -9.69 -4.52 14.30
CA GLN A 94 -10.29 -3.27 13.82
C GLN A 94 -11.59 -3.51 13.06
N ALA A 95 -11.63 -4.52 12.18
CA ALA A 95 -12.84 -4.88 11.44
C ALA A 95 -13.95 -5.37 12.38
N VAL A 96 -13.61 -6.21 13.37
CA VAL A 96 -14.54 -6.68 14.40
C VAL A 96 -15.06 -5.52 15.24
N THR A 97 -14.19 -4.63 15.71
CA THR A 97 -14.56 -3.46 16.50
C THR A 97 -15.48 -2.52 15.72
N ALA A 98 -15.20 -2.30 14.44
CA ALA A 98 -16.03 -1.48 13.56
C ALA A 98 -17.42 -2.11 13.34
N ALA A 99 -17.49 -3.43 13.18
CA ALA A 99 -18.76 -4.14 13.05
C ALA A 99 -19.62 -4.00 14.32
N PHE A 100 -19.03 -4.20 15.50
CA PHE A 100 -19.74 -4.01 16.77
C PHE A 100 -20.18 -2.56 16.98
N SER A 101 -19.32 -1.59 16.66
CA SER A 101 -19.67 -0.16 16.77
C SER A 101 -20.80 0.24 15.83
N LYS A 102 -20.89 -0.40 14.66
CA LYS A 102 -22.00 -0.17 13.72
C LYS A 102 -23.29 -0.79 14.26
N MET A 103 -23.23 -2.01 14.77
CA MET A 103 -24.38 -2.69 15.35
C MET A 103 -24.94 -1.93 16.57
N ASP A 104 -24.07 -1.40 17.42
CA ASP A 104 -24.48 -0.59 18.58
C ASP A 104 -25.20 0.70 18.17
N LYS A 105 -24.71 1.38 17.12
CA LYS A 105 -25.39 2.56 16.55
C LYS A 105 -26.74 2.21 15.94
N GLU A 106 -26.83 1.09 15.22
CA GLU A 106 -28.10 0.61 14.65
C GLU A 106 -29.09 0.23 15.75
N TRP A 107 -28.62 -0.41 16.83
CA TRP A 107 -29.41 -0.74 18.01
C TRP A 107 -29.94 0.52 18.71
N GLN A 108 -29.07 1.48 19.01
CA GLN A 108 -29.47 2.76 19.62
C GLN A 108 -30.47 3.52 18.73
N ALA A 109 -30.25 3.54 17.41
CA ALA A 109 -31.19 4.16 16.47
C ALA A 109 -32.56 3.45 16.47
N LEU A 110 -32.58 2.12 16.62
CA LEU A 110 -33.81 1.34 16.72
C LEU A 110 -34.54 1.61 18.04
N CYS A 111 -33.82 1.68 19.17
CA CYS A 111 -34.38 2.04 20.47
C CYS A 111 -34.99 3.45 20.46
N ALA A 112 -34.30 4.43 19.89
CA ALA A 112 -34.79 5.81 19.74
C ALA A 112 -36.04 5.89 18.87
N ARG A 113 -36.13 5.07 17.81
CA ARG A 113 -37.27 5.04 16.89
C ARG A 113 -38.50 4.31 17.44
N THR A 114 -38.30 3.35 18.35
CA THR A 114 -39.37 2.50 18.89
C THR A 114 -39.83 2.90 20.29
N VAL A 115 -39.23 3.94 20.89
CA VAL A 115 -39.48 4.36 22.29
C VAL A 115 -39.31 3.17 23.26
N MET A 116 -38.37 2.26 22.97
CA MET A 116 -38.06 1.12 23.84
C MET A 116 -37.23 1.50 25.07
N GLU A 117 -36.87 2.78 25.23
CA GLU A 117 -36.18 3.30 26.42
C GLU A 117 -36.99 3.09 27.72
N GLY A 118 -38.32 2.88 27.64
CA GLY A 118 -39.17 2.61 28.80
C GLY A 118 -39.45 1.14 29.13
N LEU A 119 -39.06 0.17 28.29
CA LEU A 119 -39.44 -1.24 28.46
C LEU A 119 -38.45 -2.08 29.29
N PHE A 120 -37.25 -1.58 29.55
CA PHE A 120 -36.22 -2.29 30.33
C PHE A 120 -36.05 -1.79 31.77
N LEU A 121 -36.87 -0.84 32.23
CA LEU A 121 -36.92 -0.41 33.64
C LEU A 121 -37.99 -1.14 34.47
N ALA A 122 -38.65 -2.16 33.91
CA ALA A 122 -39.64 -2.98 34.60
C ALA A 122 -39.25 -4.47 34.57
N VAL A 123 -38.14 -4.82 35.22
CA VAL A 123 -37.90 -6.14 35.82
C VAL A 123 -37.23 -5.93 37.16
#